data_AF-A0AAD6BW90-F1
#
_entry.id   AF-A0AAD6BW90-F1
#
_cell.length_a   1.000
_cell.length_b   1.000
_cell.length_c   1.000
_cell.angle_alpha   90.00
_cell.angle_beta   90.00
_cell.angle_gamma   90.00
#
_symmetry.space_group_name_H-M   'P 1'
#
loop_
_entity.id
_entity.type
_entity.pdbx_description
1 polymer ?
#
loop_
_entity_poly.entity_id
_entity_poly.type
_entity_poly.pdbx_seq_one_letter_code
_entity_poly.pdbx_strand_id
1 'polypeptide(L)'
;MRVKLAFLAAIFCNNLGQGFAWSVDSKSCGPITSNIEKAMENLMKWPAAVEKSLIKDKRINDMAASLFNAVDYAKVKETIKKVGAQSQKTTPGSGDREDPIIYCDLDRYIVISDKKDPKKLQALDTIHNYPIPYEVYEECEKRTKDTTAYTTPKTNAKGKGQTVIQLCPWYLKEVGQTPFLNKNGEPQNNKLHNAADILYQSRGLSVHVDNFARLELTLFHEFVHTPKVKYPPIGDSGTYWGSCTRLTEAQALDNAESYAMLSLATYLMSTLGATIKPDGTIEWEQDELSAGQKRSEVVGQQFTA
;
A
#
# COMPACT_ATOMS: atom_id res chain seq x y z
N MET A 1 -27.99 -46.98 -27.52
CA MET A 1 -28.50 -45.64 -27.20
C MET A 1 -28.83 -45.59 -25.72
N ARG A 2 -27.85 -45.24 -24.87
CA ARG A 2 -28.02 -44.90 -23.43
C ARG A 2 -26.68 -44.43 -22.85
N VAL A 3 -26.74 -43.23 -22.27
CA VAL A 3 -25.84 -42.64 -21.27
C VAL A 3 -24.39 -42.31 -21.69
N LYS A 4 -24.24 -41.30 -22.56
CA LYS A 4 -23.07 -40.38 -22.53
C LYS A 4 -23.48 -39.13 -21.76
N LEU A 5 -23.52 -39.20 -20.43
CA LEU A 5 -23.97 -38.08 -19.59
C LEU A 5 -23.22 -38.02 -18.25
N ALA A 6 -21.92 -38.31 -18.26
CA ALA A 6 -21.08 -38.28 -17.06
C ALA A 6 -19.77 -37.47 -17.20
N PHE A 7 -19.53 -36.80 -18.32
CA PHE A 7 -18.25 -36.10 -18.56
C PHE A 7 -18.34 -34.56 -18.72
N LEU A 8 -19.54 -33.98 -18.58
CA LEU A 8 -19.72 -32.52 -18.67
C LEU A 8 -19.99 -31.84 -17.32
N ALA A 9 -20.15 -32.60 -16.23
CA ALA A 9 -20.34 -32.04 -14.88
C ALA A 9 -19.02 -31.89 -14.08
N ALA A 10 -17.88 -32.33 -14.62
CA ALA A 10 -16.58 -32.30 -13.92
C ALA A 10 -15.68 -31.12 -14.32
N ILE A 11 -16.10 -30.26 -15.26
CA ILE A 11 -15.29 -29.12 -15.75
C ILE A 11 -15.76 -27.79 -15.14
N PHE A 12 -16.78 -27.79 -14.29
CA PHE A 12 -17.37 -26.55 -13.73
C PHE A 12 -16.95 -26.17 -12.30
N CYS A 13 -16.08 -26.92 -11.63
CA CYS A 13 -15.70 -26.62 -10.24
C CYS A 13 -14.20 -26.80 -9.93
N ASN A 14 -13.30 -26.21 -10.74
CA ASN A 14 -11.88 -26.09 -10.35
C ASN A 14 -11.28 -24.67 -10.50
N ASN A 15 -12.09 -23.66 -10.82
CA ASN A 15 -11.74 -22.28 -10.49
C ASN A 15 -12.14 -21.98 -9.03
N LEU A 16 -11.63 -22.78 -8.10
CA LEU A 16 -11.54 -22.36 -6.70
C LEU A 16 -10.60 -21.16 -6.71
N GLY A 17 -11.20 -19.97 -6.63
CA GLY A 17 -10.51 -18.69 -6.69
C GLY A 17 -9.29 -18.70 -5.80
N GLN A 18 -8.14 -18.40 -6.39
CA GLN A 18 -6.89 -18.28 -5.67
C GLN A 18 -7.00 -17.02 -4.79
N GLY A 19 -7.01 -17.18 -3.46
CA GLY A 19 -7.09 -16.08 -2.52
C GLY A 19 -5.70 -15.56 -2.14
N PHE A 20 -5.55 -14.24 -2.04
CA PHE A 20 -4.39 -13.62 -1.39
C PHE A 20 -4.60 -13.57 0.12
N ALA A 21 -3.54 -13.40 0.92
CA ALA A 21 -3.64 -13.12 2.37
C ALA A 21 -4.10 -11.67 2.66
N TRP A 22 -5.02 -11.16 1.84
CA TRP A 22 -5.73 -9.89 1.95
C TRP A 22 -6.92 -9.91 0.99
N SER A 23 -7.89 -9.02 1.20
CA SER A 23 -9.00 -8.84 0.27
C SER A 23 -9.44 -7.38 0.19
N VAL A 24 -10.10 -7.02 -0.92
CA VAL A 24 -10.73 -5.71 -1.10
C VAL A 24 -12.23 -5.92 -1.09
N ASP A 25 -12.95 -5.21 -0.22
CA ASP A 25 -14.41 -5.30 -0.18
C ASP A 25 -15.01 -4.66 -1.43
N SER A 26 -15.48 -5.52 -2.35
CA SER A 26 -16.00 -5.09 -3.66
C SER A 26 -17.25 -4.21 -3.56
N LYS A 27 -18.02 -4.32 -2.46
CA LYS A 27 -19.19 -3.47 -2.24
C LYS A 27 -18.75 -2.06 -1.83
N SER A 28 -17.83 -1.96 -0.88
CA SER A 28 -17.29 -0.70 -0.37
C SER A 28 -16.45 0.06 -1.40
N CYS A 29 -15.66 -0.68 -2.19
CA CYS A 29 -14.77 -0.09 -3.20
C CYS A 29 -15.38 0.02 -4.59
N GLY A 30 -16.46 -0.71 -4.88
CA GLY A 30 -17.23 -0.58 -6.12
C GLY A 30 -16.35 -0.59 -7.38
N PRO A 31 -16.44 0.43 -8.27
CA PRO A 31 -15.69 0.46 -9.52
C PRO A 31 -14.16 0.46 -9.36
N ILE A 32 -13.64 0.80 -8.19
CA ILE A 32 -12.20 1.05 -7.96
C ILE A 32 -11.47 -0.17 -7.38
N THR A 33 -12.21 -1.24 -7.08
CA THR A 33 -11.68 -2.51 -6.54
C THR A 33 -10.49 -3.02 -7.36
N SER A 34 -10.65 -3.12 -8.68
CA SER A 34 -9.59 -3.64 -9.57
C SER A 34 -8.31 -2.79 -9.56
N ASN A 35 -8.45 -1.48 -9.34
CA ASN A 35 -7.30 -0.59 -9.23
C ASN A 35 -6.56 -0.79 -7.90
N ILE A 36 -7.29 -0.98 -6.81
CA ILE A 36 -6.68 -1.28 -5.50
C ILE A 36 -5.99 -2.64 -5.53
N GLU A 37 -6.63 -3.67 -6.09
CA GLU A 37 -6.03 -5.00 -6.26
C GLU A 37 -4.72 -4.92 -7.04
N LYS A 38 -4.68 -4.12 -8.11
CA LYS A 38 -3.47 -3.93 -8.89
C LYS A 38 -2.39 -3.08 -8.18
N ALA A 39 -2.79 -2.09 -7.38
CA ALA A 39 -1.86 -1.37 -6.51
C ALA A 39 -1.23 -2.34 -5.48
N MET A 40 -2.04 -3.23 -4.91
CA MET A 40 -1.58 -4.32 -4.03
C MET A 40 -0.59 -5.26 -4.74
N GLU A 41 -0.90 -5.72 -5.96
CA GLU A 41 0.03 -6.53 -6.75
C GLU A 41 1.37 -5.82 -7.01
N ASN A 42 1.36 -4.50 -7.18
CA ASN A 42 2.57 -3.72 -7.39
C ASN A 42 3.40 -3.56 -6.12
N LEU A 43 2.78 -3.13 -5.01
CA LEU A 43 3.51 -2.90 -3.76
C LEU A 43 4.07 -4.19 -3.16
N MET A 44 3.42 -5.33 -3.42
CA MET A 44 3.91 -6.64 -2.97
C MET A 44 5.19 -7.11 -3.68
N LYS A 45 5.67 -6.37 -4.70
CA LYS A 45 6.98 -6.59 -5.32
C LYS A 45 8.13 -5.94 -4.53
N TRP A 46 7.85 -4.90 -3.75
CA TRP A 46 8.86 -4.11 -3.05
C TRP A 46 9.67 -4.91 -2.01
N PRO A 47 9.06 -5.82 -1.21
CA PRO A 47 9.80 -6.60 -0.22
C PRO A 47 10.91 -7.45 -0.82
N ALA A 48 10.69 -8.04 -2.00
CA ALA A 48 11.72 -8.82 -2.69
C ALA A 48 12.91 -7.96 -3.15
N ALA A 49 12.64 -6.72 -3.59
CA ALA A 49 13.68 -5.76 -3.94
C ALA A 49 14.55 -5.40 -2.72
N VAL A 50 13.91 -5.16 -1.55
CA VAL A 50 14.61 -4.91 -0.29
C VAL A 50 15.42 -6.12 0.13
N GLU A 51 14.85 -7.33 0.09
CA GLU A 51 15.55 -8.56 0.47
C GLU A 51 16.79 -8.81 -0.39
N LYS A 52 16.72 -8.51 -1.68
CA LYS A 52 17.84 -8.67 -2.62
C LYS A 52 18.95 -7.64 -2.39
N SER A 53 18.59 -6.39 -2.12
CA SER A 53 19.50 -5.24 -2.28
C SER A 53 19.99 -4.63 -0.96
N LEU A 54 19.18 -4.62 0.11
CA LEU A 54 19.60 -4.11 1.41
C LEU A 54 20.79 -4.94 1.93
N ILE A 55 21.78 -4.28 2.52
CA ILE A 55 23.12 -4.76 2.89
C ILE A 55 24.09 -4.87 1.70
N LYS A 56 23.61 -5.12 0.47
CA LYS A 56 24.48 -5.34 -0.71
C LYS A 56 24.74 -4.09 -1.54
N ASP A 57 23.75 -3.22 -1.71
CA ASP A 57 23.89 -1.96 -2.45
C ASP A 57 24.15 -0.81 -1.46
N LYS A 58 25.31 -0.15 -1.60
CA LYS A 58 25.72 0.96 -0.74
C LYS A 58 24.69 2.10 -0.73
N ARG A 59 24.10 2.43 -1.88
CA ARG A 59 23.15 3.55 -2.00
C ARG A 59 21.87 3.27 -1.22
N ILE A 60 21.40 2.02 -1.27
CA ILE A 60 20.24 1.58 -0.48
C ILE A 60 20.58 1.55 1.02
N ASN A 61 21.80 1.16 1.39
CA ASN A 61 22.25 1.21 2.78
C ASN A 61 22.32 2.65 3.32
N ASP A 62 22.85 3.60 2.54
CA ASP A 62 22.93 5.01 2.95
C ASP A 62 21.52 5.60 3.17
N MET A 63 20.56 5.20 2.34
CA MET A 63 19.15 5.57 2.48
C MET A 63 18.49 4.91 3.70
N ALA A 64 18.72 3.61 3.92
CA ALA A 64 18.24 2.92 5.11
C ALA A 64 18.80 3.55 6.39
N ALA A 65 20.08 3.93 6.39
CA ALA A 65 20.70 4.68 7.50
C ALA A 65 20.00 6.02 7.73
N SER A 66 19.60 6.72 6.67
CA SER A 66 18.89 8.00 6.77
C SER A 66 17.49 7.82 7.36
N LEU A 67 16.75 6.78 6.99
CA LEU A 67 15.37 6.55 7.43
C LEU A 67 15.25 5.88 8.80
N PHE A 68 16.24 5.08 9.19
CA PHE A 68 16.19 4.27 10.42
C PHE A 68 17.20 4.71 11.48
N ASN A 69 18.18 5.56 11.14
CA ASN A 69 19.28 5.94 12.03
C ASN A 69 19.96 4.71 12.68
N ALA A 70 19.96 3.56 11.98
CA ALA A 70 20.14 2.25 12.59
C ALA A 70 21.32 1.47 12.01
N VAL A 71 21.83 0.56 12.84
CA VAL A 71 22.80 -0.50 12.51
C VAL A 71 22.14 -1.88 12.29
N ASP A 72 20.86 -2.06 12.65
CA ASP A 72 20.15 -3.35 12.54
C ASP A 72 19.30 -3.46 11.27
N TYR A 73 19.98 -3.57 10.12
CA TYR A 73 19.31 -3.83 8.84
C TYR A 73 18.64 -5.21 8.75
N ALA A 74 19.03 -6.15 9.62
CA ALA A 74 18.42 -7.48 9.64
C ALA A 74 16.97 -7.40 10.13
N LYS A 75 16.73 -6.67 11.23
CA LYS A 75 15.37 -6.41 11.72
C LYS A 75 14.53 -5.64 10.71
N VAL A 76 15.10 -4.63 10.06
CA VAL A 76 14.39 -3.85 9.03
C VAL A 76 13.94 -4.75 7.88
N LYS A 77 14.86 -5.60 7.39
CA LYS A 77 14.59 -6.58 6.34
C LYS A 77 13.53 -7.61 6.76
N GLU A 78 13.57 -8.08 8.01
CA GLU A 78 12.59 -9.03 8.54
C GLU A 78 11.18 -8.43 8.57
N THR A 79 11.02 -7.19 9.05
CA THR A 79 9.73 -6.49 9.06
C THR A 79 9.15 -6.36 7.65
N ILE A 80 9.96 -5.90 6.68
CA ILE A 80 9.53 -5.75 5.28
C ILE A 80 9.19 -7.11 4.66
N LYS A 81 9.96 -8.16 4.98
CA LYS A 81 9.67 -9.53 4.54
C LYS A 81 8.31 -10.03 5.05
N LYS A 82 7.92 -9.70 6.29
CA LYS A 82 6.61 -10.06 6.85
C LYS A 82 5.46 -9.35 6.12
N VAL A 83 5.65 -8.11 5.68
CA VAL A 83 4.68 -7.44 4.77
C VAL A 83 4.58 -8.25 3.48
N GLY A 84 5.71 -8.60 2.85
CA GLY A 84 5.73 -9.41 1.63
C GLY A 84 5.12 -10.80 1.78
N ALA A 85 5.20 -11.43 2.96
CA ALA A 85 4.55 -12.72 3.22
C ALA A 85 3.02 -12.64 3.14
N GLN A 86 2.43 -11.45 3.33
CA GLN A 86 0.99 -11.23 3.13
C GLN A 86 0.60 -11.19 1.65
N SER A 87 1.54 -11.23 0.71
CA SER A 87 1.25 -11.49 -0.70
C SER A 87 1.01 -12.96 -1.03
N GLN A 88 1.34 -13.87 -0.10
CA GLN A 88 1.28 -15.30 -0.37
C GLN A 88 -0.16 -15.78 -0.40
N LYS A 89 -0.43 -16.69 -1.34
CA LYS A 89 -1.76 -17.26 -1.56
C LYS A 89 -2.19 -18.06 -0.35
N THR A 90 -3.35 -17.77 0.21
CA THR A 90 -3.95 -18.60 1.26
C THR A 90 -4.80 -19.69 0.62
N THR A 91 -4.88 -20.84 1.29
CA THR A 91 -5.82 -21.89 0.91
C THR A 91 -7.24 -21.33 1.09
N PRO A 92 -8.11 -21.37 0.07
CA PRO A 92 -9.50 -20.93 0.22
C PRO A 92 -10.16 -21.62 1.42
N GLY A 93 -10.63 -20.84 2.39
CA GLY A 93 -11.25 -21.36 3.62
C GLY A 93 -10.31 -21.56 4.82
N SER A 94 -9.03 -21.14 4.77
CA SER A 94 -8.16 -21.17 5.97
C SER A 94 -8.69 -20.29 7.10
N GLY A 95 -9.53 -19.28 6.79
CA GLY A 95 -10.23 -18.49 7.80
C GLY A 95 -9.30 -17.80 8.78
N ASP A 96 -8.05 -17.53 8.37
CA ASP A 96 -7.06 -16.88 9.21
C ASP A 96 -7.52 -15.46 9.49
N ARG A 97 -7.92 -15.24 10.75
CA ARG A 97 -8.56 -14.05 11.34
C ARG A 97 -7.70 -12.79 11.32
N GLU A 98 -6.61 -12.82 10.56
CA GLU A 98 -5.56 -11.81 10.52
C GLU A 98 -5.36 -11.22 9.13
N ASP A 99 -5.89 -11.85 8.06
CA ASP A 99 -5.79 -11.31 6.70
C ASP A 99 -6.55 -9.98 6.61
N PRO A 100 -5.89 -8.87 6.24
CA PRO A 100 -6.55 -7.57 6.17
C PRO A 100 -7.63 -7.51 5.08
N ILE A 101 -8.76 -6.89 5.44
CA ILE A 101 -9.80 -6.51 4.48
C ILE A 101 -9.71 -5.00 4.26
N ILE A 102 -9.62 -4.58 3.01
CA ILE A 102 -9.53 -3.17 2.60
C ILE A 102 -10.93 -2.65 2.27
N TYR A 103 -11.32 -1.54 2.89
CA TYR A 103 -12.57 -0.81 2.64
C TYR A 103 -12.27 0.59 2.09
N CYS A 104 -13.22 1.14 1.33
CA CYS A 104 -13.08 2.42 0.61
C CYS A 104 -14.17 3.44 0.94
N ASP A 105 -15.25 3.00 1.58
CA ASP A 105 -16.31 3.83 2.13
C ASP A 105 -16.42 3.64 3.65
N LEU A 106 -17.28 4.45 4.26
CA LEU A 106 -17.54 4.43 5.70
C LEU A 106 -18.94 3.90 6.03
N ASP A 107 -19.68 3.38 5.05
CA ASP A 107 -21.09 2.98 5.17
C ASP A 107 -21.33 1.89 6.22
N ARG A 108 -20.29 1.13 6.58
CA ARG A 108 -20.37 0.12 7.65
C ARG A 108 -20.38 0.72 9.05
N TYR A 109 -20.04 2.00 9.21
CA TYR A 109 -19.96 2.63 10.52
C TYR A 109 -21.29 3.27 10.94
N ILE A 110 -21.60 3.16 12.22
CA ILE A 110 -22.63 3.97 12.88
C ILE A 110 -22.03 4.72 14.07
N VAL A 111 -22.43 5.97 14.26
CA VAL A 111 -21.98 6.75 15.42
C VAL A 111 -22.82 6.37 16.64
N ILE A 112 -22.14 6.00 17.73
CA ILE A 112 -22.73 5.62 19.01
C ILE A 112 -22.03 6.35 20.17
N SER A 113 -22.67 6.43 21.33
CA SER A 113 -21.98 6.84 22.56
C SER A 113 -21.12 5.70 23.11
N ASP A 114 -19.98 6.04 23.72
CA ASP A 114 -19.13 5.10 24.45
C ASP A 114 -19.90 4.53 25.65
N LYS A 115 -19.86 3.21 25.82
CA LYS A 115 -20.52 2.51 26.93
C LYS A 115 -19.94 2.89 28.31
N LYS A 116 -18.67 3.30 28.36
CA LYS A 116 -17.97 3.69 29.59
C LYS A 116 -18.12 5.18 29.90
N ASP A 117 -18.32 6.01 28.88
CA ASP A 117 -18.50 7.45 29.01
C ASP A 117 -19.48 7.95 27.94
N PRO A 118 -20.79 8.05 28.26
CA PRO A 118 -21.81 8.42 27.28
C PRO A 118 -21.63 9.78 26.61
N LYS A 119 -20.76 10.65 27.17
CA LYS A 119 -20.41 11.95 26.58
C LYS A 119 -19.40 11.83 25.44
N LYS A 120 -18.72 10.69 25.30
CA LYS A 120 -17.79 10.40 24.21
C LYS A 120 -18.51 9.66 23.11
N LEU A 121 -18.22 10.04 21.87
CA LEU A 121 -18.72 9.34 20.69
C LEU A 121 -17.70 8.31 20.21
N GLN A 122 -18.19 7.26 19.57
CA GLN A 122 -17.42 6.23 18.87
C GLN A 122 -18.09 5.91 17.55
N ALA A 123 -17.32 5.48 16.56
CA ALA A 123 -17.87 4.86 15.36
C ALA A 123 -17.80 3.34 15.51
N LEU A 124 -18.96 2.67 15.49
CA LEU A 124 -19.06 1.22 15.55
C LEU A 124 -19.08 0.65 14.13
N ASP A 125 -18.11 -0.21 13.83
CA ASP A 125 -18.13 -1.04 12.63
C ASP A 125 -19.24 -2.08 12.77
N THR A 126 -20.33 -1.95 12.00
CA THR A 126 -21.51 -2.82 12.10
C THR A 126 -21.29 -4.22 11.54
N ILE A 127 -20.28 -4.40 10.69
CA ILE A 127 -19.96 -5.71 10.09
C ILE A 127 -19.12 -6.53 11.08
N HIS A 128 -18.08 -5.91 11.63
CA HIS A 128 -17.10 -6.62 12.47
C HIS A 128 -17.32 -6.42 13.98
N ASN A 129 -18.20 -5.49 14.34
CA ASN A 129 -18.63 -5.17 15.69
C ASN A 129 -17.47 -4.74 16.62
N TYR A 130 -16.61 -3.85 16.12
CA TYR A 130 -15.61 -3.15 16.93
C TYR A 130 -15.78 -1.63 16.85
N PRO A 131 -15.64 -0.89 17.97
CA PRO A 131 -15.64 0.56 17.94
C PRO A 131 -14.25 1.10 17.60
N ILE A 132 -14.22 2.24 16.93
CA ILE A 132 -13.04 3.11 16.78
C ILE A 132 -13.32 4.47 17.41
N PRO A 133 -12.27 5.23 17.81
CA PRO A 133 -12.46 6.62 18.25
C PRO A 133 -13.22 7.42 17.19
N TYR A 134 -14.18 8.24 17.62
CA TYR A 134 -14.98 9.05 16.68
C TYR A 134 -14.11 10.04 15.90
N GLU A 135 -13.02 10.51 16.51
CA GLU A 135 -12.06 11.41 15.87
C GLU A 135 -11.43 10.77 14.63
N VAL A 136 -11.06 9.49 14.67
CA VAL A 136 -10.49 8.77 13.53
C VAL A 136 -11.51 8.62 12.40
N TYR A 137 -12.77 8.30 12.75
CA TYR A 137 -13.87 8.26 11.80
C TYR A 137 -14.10 9.62 11.14
N GLU A 138 -14.18 10.68 11.95
CA GLU A 138 -14.48 12.04 11.49
C GLU A 138 -13.36 12.61 10.63
N GLU A 139 -12.10 12.36 10.98
CA GLU A 139 -10.94 12.71 10.14
C GLU A 139 -11.02 12.03 8.78
N CYS A 140 -11.42 10.76 8.73
CA CYS A 140 -11.54 10.00 7.50
C CYS A 140 -12.77 10.39 6.66
N GLU A 141 -13.87 10.79 7.30
CA GLU A 141 -15.10 11.23 6.63
C GLU A 141 -14.99 12.67 6.09
N LYS A 142 -14.52 13.60 6.93
CA LYS A 142 -14.61 15.04 6.71
C LYS A 142 -13.27 15.71 6.42
N ARG A 143 -12.15 14.98 6.49
CA ARG A 143 -10.79 15.53 6.36
C ARG A 143 -10.55 16.68 7.35
N THR A 144 -10.90 16.47 8.61
CA THR A 144 -10.52 17.42 9.68
C THR A 144 -9.01 17.38 9.95
N LYS A 145 -8.34 16.29 9.55
CA LYS A 145 -6.89 16.13 9.42
C LYS A 145 -6.55 15.34 8.16
N ASP A 146 -5.26 15.22 7.86
CA ASP A 146 -4.74 14.51 6.69
C ASP A 146 -4.64 12.98 6.88
N THR A 147 -5.59 12.36 7.58
CA THR A 147 -5.67 10.90 7.75
C THR A 147 -6.11 10.24 6.43
N THR A 148 -5.16 9.71 5.67
CA THR A 148 -5.39 9.12 4.35
C THR A 148 -5.97 7.71 4.41
N ALA A 149 -5.57 6.96 5.44
CA ALA A 149 -6.02 5.62 5.75
C ALA A 149 -5.80 5.32 7.23
N TYR A 150 -6.33 4.19 7.70
CA TYR A 150 -5.98 3.63 9.01
C TYR A 150 -6.14 2.11 9.05
N THR A 151 -5.36 1.46 9.90
CA THR A 151 -5.45 0.02 10.18
C THR A 151 -5.98 -0.24 11.59
N THR A 152 -7.00 -1.09 11.68
CA THR A 152 -7.56 -1.56 12.95
C THR A 152 -7.37 -3.06 13.09
N PRO A 153 -6.36 -3.49 13.85
CA PRO A 153 -6.21 -4.89 14.23
C PRO A 153 -7.00 -5.14 15.51
N LYS A 154 -8.24 -5.65 15.41
CA LYS A 154 -9.07 -5.89 16.61
C LYS A 154 -9.68 -7.27 16.64
N THR A 155 -9.59 -7.87 17.82
CA THR A 155 -10.42 -8.98 18.26
C THR A 155 -11.66 -8.42 18.96
N ASN A 156 -12.84 -8.80 18.47
CA ASN A 156 -14.08 -8.45 19.16
C ASN A 156 -14.22 -9.24 20.48
N ALA A 157 -15.18 -8.85 21.31
CA ALA A 157 -15.43 -9.49 22.62
C ALA A 157 -15.76 -11.00 22.53
N LYS A 158 -16.07 -11.52 21.33
CA LYS A 158 -16.32 -12.95 21.07
C LYS A 158 -15.06 -13.68 20.57
N GLY A 159 -13.89 -13.04 20.63
CA GLY A 159 -12.62 -13.60 20.16
C GLY A 159 -12.51 -13.74 18.64
N LYS A 160 -13.39 -13.11 17.87
CA LYS A 160 -13.23 -13.02 16.41
C LYS A 160 -12.34 -11.83 16.09
N GLY A 161 -11.12 -12.11 15.63
CA GLY A 161 -10.17 -11.14 15.09
C GLY A 161 -10.53 -10.81 13.65
N GLN A 162 -10.39 -9.54 13.28
CA GLN A 162 -10.31 -9.10 11.90
C GLN A 162 -9.38 -7.90 11.83
N THR A 163 -8.41 -7.95 10.92
CA THR A 163 -7.63 -6.77 10.54
C THR A 163 -8.41 -6.04 9.45
N VAL A 164 -8.63 -4.74 9.63
CA VAL A 164 -9.25 -3.90 8.62
C VAL A 164 -8.34 -2.75 8.28
N ILE A 165 -8.24 -2.45 7.00
CA ILE A 165 -7.60 -1.26 6.45
C ILE A 165 -8.73 -0.40 5.86
N GLN A 166 -8.90 0.82 6.38
CA GLN A 166 -9.80 1.80 5.80
C GLN A 166 -9.00 2.78 4.96
N LEU A 167 -9.34 2.91 3.68
CA LEU A 167 -8.90 4.03 2.86
C LEU A 167 -9.93 5.16 2.94
N CYS A 168 -9.51 6.39 3.19
CA CYS A 168 -10.46 7.48 3.38
C CYS A 168 -11.09 7.92 2.05
N PRO A 169 -12.44 8.10 1.98
CA PRO A 169 -13.10 8.43 0.72
C PRO A 169 -12.58 9.72 0.06
N TRP A 170 -12.24 10.74 0.86
CA TRP A 170 -11.65 11.98 0.34
C TRP A 170 -10.28 11.72 -0.28
N TYR A 171 -9.44 10.90 0.36
CA TYR A 171 -8.10 10.57 -0.11
C TYR A 171 -8.16 9.83 -1.44
N LEU A 172 -9.07 8.85 -1.57
CA LEU A 172 -9.30 8.12 -2.81
C LEU A 172 -9.71 9.04 -3.97
N LYS A 173 -10.47 10.11 -3.71
CA LYS A 173 -10.80 11.11 -4.74
C LYS A 173 -9.57 11.90 -5.18
N GLU A 174 -8.63 12.19 -4.27
CA GLU A 174 -7.43 12.98 -4.57
C GLU A 174 -6.32 12.20 -5.28
N VAL A 175 -6.03 10.97 -4.86
CA VAL A 175 -4.90 10.21 -5.46
C VAL A 175 -5.22 9.59 -6.83
N GLY A 176 -6.47 9.73 -7.29
CA GLY A 176 -6.88 9.35 -8.64
C GLY A 176 -6.74 7.85 -8.94
N GLN A 177 -6.87 7.00 -7.92
CA GLN A 177 -7.20 5.55 -7.98
C GLN A 177 -6.58 4.72 -9.12
N THR A 178 -5.37 5.04 -9.59
CA THR A 178 -4.74 4.34 -10.71
C THR A 178 -3.35 3.91 -10.26
N PRO A 179 -2.99 2.63 -10.35
CA PRO A 179 -1.69 2.13 -9.96
C PRO A 179 -0.55 2.76 -10.76
N PHE A 180 0.64 2.86 -10.16
CA PHE A 180 1.79 3.47 -10.85
C PHE A 180 2.35 2.57 -11.96
N LEU A 181 2.24 1.24 -11.86
CA LEU A 181 2.61 0.31 -12.93
C LEU A 181 1.39 -0.20 -13.70
N ASN A 182 1.57 -0.36 -15.00
CA ASN A 182 0.61 -1.01 -15.89
C ASN A 182 0.63 -2.54 -15.71
N LYS A 183 -0.19 -3.25 -16.48
CA LYS A 183 -0.30 -4.73 -16.40
C LYS A 183 0.98 -5.47 -16.81
N ASN A 184 1.87 -4.81 -17.54
CA ASN A 184 3.17 -5.34 -17.96
C ASN A 184 4.27 -5.01 -16.95
N GLY A 185 3.94 -4.35 -15.83
CA GLY A 185 4.93 -3.87 -14.87
C GLY A 185 5.71 -2.64 -15.34
N GLU A 186 5.29 -2.00 -16.43
CA GLU A 186 5.90 -0.75 -16.91
C GLU A 186 5.20 0.43 -16.24
N PRO A 187 5.92 1.51 -15.90
CA PRO A 187 5.28 2.71 -15.37
C PRO A 187 4.15 3.23 -16.28
N GLN A 188 3.01 3.59 -15.69
CA GLN A 188 1.93 4.21 -16.43
C GLN A 188 2.33 5.64 -16.80
N ASN A 189 2.65 5.86 -18.08
CA ASN A 189 3.12 7.14 -18.63
C ASN A 189 2.24 8.31 -18.19
N ASN A 190 0.91 8.20 -18.21
CA ASN A 190 0.02 9.28 -17.79
C ASN A 190 0.15 9.69 -16.30
N LYS A 191 0.68 8.85 -15.41
CA LYS A 191 0.90 9.17 -13.98
C LYS A 191 2.35 9.53 -13.64
N LEU A 192 3.33 8.96 -14.32
CA LEU A 192 4.68 9.53 -14.34
C LEU A 192 4.63 10.97 -14.89
N HIS A 193 3.90 11.18 -15.99
CA HIS A 193 3.67 12.49 -16.58
C HIS A 193 2.71 13.35 -15.74
N ASN A 194 1.60 12.90 -15.14
CA ASN A 194 0.81 13.81 -14.29
C ASN A 194 1.50 14.19 -12.98
N ALA A 195 2.19 13.26 -12.29
CA ALA A 195 2.91 13.63 -11.06
C ALA A 195 4.11 14.54 -11.39
N ALA A 196 4.87 14.21 -12.44
CA ALA A 196 5.96 15.06 -12.92
C ALA A 196 5.42 16.39 -13.49
N ASP A 197 4.39 16.42 -14.33
CA ASP A 197 3.82 17.62 -14.96
C ASP A 197 3.07 18.50 -13.94
N ILE A 198 2.29 17.95 -13.00
CA ILE A 198 1.63 18.75 -11.96
C ILE A 198 2.68 19.39 -11.04
N LEU A 199 3.78 18.69 -10.72
CA LEU A 199 4.87 19.24 -9.90
C LEU A 199 5.77 20.22 -10.70
N TYR A 200 6.06 19.90 -11.95
CA TYR A 200 6.82 20.74 -12.87
C TYR A 200 6.08 22.04 -13.18
N GLN A 201 4.77 21.97 -13.43
CA GLN A 201 3.91 23.14 -13.68
C GLN A 201 3.61 23.95 -12.42
N SER A 202 3.60 23.35 -11.23
CA SER A 202 3.29 24.10 -9.99
C SER A 202 4.51 24.78 -9.36
N ARG A 203 5.74 24.23 -9.50
CA ARG A 203 6.92 24.72 -8.76
C ARG A 203 8.27 24.59 -9.48
N GLY A 204 8.33 24.01 -10.67
CA GLY A 204 9.58 23.86 -11.43
C GLY A 204 10.64 22.93 -10.79
N LEU A 205 10.27 22.01 -9.88
CA LEU A 205 11.22 21.19 -9.11
C LEU A 205 10.70 19.78 -8.74
N SER A 206 11.68 18.86 -8.69
CA SER A 206 11.79 17.54 -8.03
C SER A 206 10.54 16.76 -7.55
N VAL A 207 10.41 15.51 -8.00
CA VAL A 207 9.44 14.53 -7.45
C VAL A 207 10.03 13.90 -6.19
N HIS A 208 9.35 13.97 -5.04
CA HIS A 208 9.80 13.30 -3.82
C HIS A 208 9.13 11.94 -3.63
N VAL A 209 9.79 11.02 -2.93
CA VAL A 209 9.30 9.66 -2.61
C VAL A 209 7.92 9.68 -1.96
N ASP A 210 7.67 10.62 -1.03
CA ASP A 210 6.37 10.75 -0.33
C ASP A 210 5.20 11.15 -1.23
N ASN A 211 5.49 11.75 -2.39
CA ASN A 211 4.48 12.16 -3.36
C ASN A 211 4.35 11.18 -4.54
N PHE A 212 5.20 10.16 -4.60
CA PHE A 212 5.22 9.16 -5.66
C PHE A 212 4.44 7.91 -5.24
N ALA A 213 3.67 7.32 -6.18
CA ALA A 213 2.90 6.09 -5.94
C ALA A 213 2.06 6.12 -4.63
N ARG A 214 1.39 7.26 -4.37
CA ARG A 214 0.72 7.55 -3.08
C ARG A 214 -0.19 6.42 -2.59
N LEU A 215 -0.98 5.79 -3.48
CA LEU A 215 -1.87 4.68 -3.10
C LEU A 215 -1.09 3.45 -2.65
N GLU A 216 -0.10 3.01 -3.42
CA GLU A 216 0.76 1.89 -3.06
C GLU A 216 1.57 2.16 -1.78
N LEU A 217 2.08 3.39 -1.62
CA LEU A 217 2.84 3.79 -0.43
C LEU A 217 1.95 3.76 0.82
N THR A 218 0.76 4.36 0.75
CA THR A 218 -0.23 4.32 1.84
C THR A 218 -0.65 2.89 2.16
N LEU A 219 -0.94 2.07 1.16
CA LEU A 219 -1.27 0.66 1.40
C LEU A 219 -0.11 -0.08 2.07
N PHE A 220 1.13 0.09 1.61
CA PHE A 220 2.27 -0.55 2.24
C PHE A 220 2.42 -0.11 3.69
N HIS A 221 2.30 1.19 3.96
CA HIS A 221 2.28 1.76 5.31
C HIS A 221 1.24 1.04 6.20
N GLU A 222 -0.01 0.94 5.74
CA GLU A 222 -1.07 0.29 6.50
C GLU A 222 -0.81 -1.21 6.73
N PHE A 223 -0.19 -1.90 5.78
CA PHE A 223 0.20 -3.30 5.96
C PHE A 223 1.27 -3.48 7.05
N VAL A 224 2.12 -2.49 7.29
CA VAL A 224 3.13 -2.52 8.37
C VAL A 224 2.46 -2.52 9.76
N HIS A 225 1.29 -1.90 9.89
CA HIS A 225 0.48 -1.87 11.12
C HIS A 225 -0.23 -3.19 11.44
N THR A 226 -0.23 -4.14 10.50
CA THR A 226 -0.94 -5.42 10.69
C THR A 226 -0.26 -6.30 11.74
N PRO A 227 -1.03 -7.12 12.48
CA PRO A 227 -0.49 -7.96 13.55
C PRO A 227 0.42 -9.07 13.02
N LYS A 228 0.29 -9.41 11.72
CA LYS A 228 1.18 -10.34 11.01
C LYS A 228 2.61 -9.82 10.87
N VAL A 229 2.80 -8.50 10.93
CA VAL A 229 4.12 -7.87 10.87
C VAL A 229 4.73 -7.80 12.27
N LYS A 230 3.98 -7.27 13.24
CA LYS A 230 4.43 -7.13 14.64
C LYS A 230 3.22 -6.96 15.56
N TYR A 231 3.32 -7.49 16.78
CA TYR A 231 2.41 -7.18 17.89
C TYR A 231 3.20 -6.76 19.15
N PRO A 232 2.90 -5.62 19.79
CA PRO A 232 1.92 -4.59 19.38
C PRO A 232 2.25 -3.98 17.99
N PRO A 233 1.25 -3.41 17.29
CA PRO A 233 1.45 -2.77 15.99
C PRO A 233 2.59 -1.74 16.01
N ILE A 234 3.28 -1.61 14.88
CA ILE A 234 4.24 -0.52 14.64
C ILE A 234 3.48 0.81 14.73
N GLY A 235 4.13 1.88 15.19
CA GLY A 235 3.51 3.19 15.36
C GLY A 235 3.70 4.14 14.18
N ASP A 236 3.25 5.39 14.37
CA ASP A 236 3.35 6.50 13.41
C ASP A 236 4.09 7.68 14.05
N SER A 237 5.40 7.52 14.26
CA SER A 237 6.23 8.55 14.90
C SER A 237 6.59 9.71 13.97
N GLY A 238 6.56 9.51 12.65
CA GLY A 238 6.87 10.54 11.67
C GLY A 238 6.24 10.27 10.31
N THR A 239 5.63 11.30 9.73
CA THR A 239 5.05 11.29 8.38
C THR A 239 5.89 12.13 7.41
N TYR A 240 5.96 11.71 6.15
CA TYR A 240 6.81 12.31 5.11
C TYR A 240 8.33 12.12 5.35
N TRP A 241 9.11 12.26 4.28
CA TRP A 241 10.54 11.90 4.27
C TRP A 241 11.32 12.62 5.37
N GLY A 242 11.19 13.95 5.40
CA GLY A 242 11.96 14.76 6.35
C GLY A 242 11.67 14.44 7.81
N SER A 243 10.45 14.02 8.17
CA SER A 243 10.16 13.63 9.56
C SER A 243 10.74 12.25 9.87
N CYS A 244 10.62 11.29 8.94
CA CYS A 244 11.18 9.96 9.10
C CYS A 244 12.69 9.99 9.33
N THR A 245 13.42 10.83 8.59
CA THR A 245 14.89 10.92 8.71
C THR A 245 15.38 11.65 9.96
N ARG A 246 14.48 12.23 10.77
CA ARG A 246 14.81 12.91 12.03
C ARG A 246 14.44 12.10 13.27
N LEU A 247 13.87 10.91 13.09
CA LEU A 247 13.51 10.04 14.19
C LEU A 247 14.76 9.47 14.87
N THR A 248 14.63 9.17 16.17
CA THR A 248 15.60 8.30 16.85
C THR A 248 15.50 6.88 16.28
N GLU A 249 16.55 6.07 16.43
CA GLU A 249 16.53 4.67 15.97
C GLU A 249 15.32 3.89 16.51
N ALA A 250 15.02 4.05 17.80
CA ALA A 250 13.87 3.39 18.42
C ALA A 250 12.53 3.81 17.80
N GLN A 251 12.36 5.12 17.55
CA GLN A 251 11.16 5.63 16.88
C GLN A 251 11.08 5.18 15.43
N ALA A 252 12.19 5.17 14.70
CA ALA A 252 12.21 4.78 13.29
C ALA A 252 11.94 3.29 13.08
N LEU A 253 12.47 2.42 13.97
CA LEU A 253 12.13 0.99 14.01
C LEU A 253 10.69 0.73 14.45
N ASP A 254 9.99 1.75 14.94
CA ASP A 254 8.58 1.72 15.31
C ASP A 254 7.76 2.77 14.51
N ASN A 255 8.18 3.03 13.26
CA ASN A 255 7.51 3.95 12.35
C ASN A 255 7.14 3.28 11.02
N ALA A 256 5.84 3.12 10.73
CA ALA A 256 5.38 2.46 9.52
C ALA A 256 5.83 3.18 8.23
N GLU A 257 5.81 4.50 8.24
CA GLU A 257 6.20 5.32 7.10
C GLU A 257 7.66 5.08 6.66
N SER A 258 8.58 4.91 7.63
CA SER A 258 10.00 4.61 7.33
C SER A 258 10.15 3.30 6.54
N TYR A 259 9.36 2.28 6.87
CA TYR A 259 9.34 1.00 6.15
C TYR A 259 8.76 1.13 4.74
N ALA A 260 7.67 1.88 4.60
CA ALA A 260 7.03 2.12 3.30
C ALA A 260 7.98 2.89 2.35
N MET A 261 8.61 3.96 2.84
CA MET A 261 9.56 4.76 2.06
C MET A 261 10.79 3.96 1.64
N LEU A 262 11.41 3.21 2.56
CA LEU A 262 12.56 2.37 2.22
C LEU A 262 12.18 1.36 1.14
N SER A 263 11.00 0.74 1.26
CA SER A 263 10.53 -0.28 0.33
C SER A 263 10.30 0.28 -1.07
N LEU A 264 9.56 1.37 -1.19
CA LEU A 264 9.33 2.06 -2.47
C LEU A 264 10.65 2.51 -3.07
N ALA A 265 11.46 3.25 -2.32
CA ALA A 265 12.71 3.80 -2.82
C ALA A 265 13.69 2.71 -3.26
N THR A 266 13.77 1.59 -2.52
CA THR A 266 14.58 0.43 -2.92
C THR A 266 14.09 -0.18 -4.22
N TYR A 267 12.77 -0.32 -4.39
CA TYR A 267 12.18 -0.79 -5.64
C TYR A 267 12.53 0.13 -6.81
N LEU A 268 12.36 1.44 -6.65
CA LEU A 268 12.72 2.44 -7.66
C LEU A 268 14.20 2.34 -8.06
N MET A 269 15.11 2.29 -7.08
CA MET A 269 16.55 2.28 -7.34
C MET A 269 17.05 0.97 -7.96
N SER A 270 16.53 -0.17 -7.49
CA SER A 270 17.04 -1.49 -7.89
C SER A 270 16.34 -2.08 -9.11
N THR A 271 15.17 -1.55 -9.47
CA THR A 271 14.35 -2.08 -10.57
C THR A 271 14.12 -1.06 -11.69
N LEU A 272 14.07 0.24 -11.37
CA LEU A 272 13.72 1.31 -12.32
C LEU A 272 14.82 2.38 -12.44
N GLY A 273 16.08 2.02 -12.14
CA GLY A 273 17.24 2.91 -12.35
C GLY A 273 17.19 4.28 -11.65
N ALA A 274 16.36 4.45 -10.63
CA ALA A 274 16.24 5.74 -9.95
C ALA A 274 17.42 6.00 -9.00
N THR A 275 17.74 7.27 -8.79
CA THR A 275 18.57 7.76 -7.70
C THR A 275 17.71 8.54 -6.72
N ILE A 276 17.85 8.26 -5.42
CA ILE A 276 17.14 8.97 -4.36
C ILE A 276 18.13 9.86 -3.62
N LYS A 277 17.86 11.15 -3.58
CA LYS A 277 18.68 12.14 -2.88
C LYS A 277 18.42 12.11 -1.37
N PRO A 278 19.33 12.67 -0.55
CA PRO A 278 19.16 12.71 0.90
C PRO A 278 17.87 13.40 1.39
N ASP A 279 17.30 14.31 0.60
CA ASP A 279 16.04 15.01 0.89
C ASP A 279 14.79 14.26 0.38
N GLY A 280 14.95 13.05 -0.16
CA GLY A 280 13.88 12.22 -0.69
C GLY A 280 13.50 12.53 -2.13
N THR A 281 14.21 13.45 -2.81
CA THR A 281 14.02 13.71 -4.23
C THR A 281 14.40 12.48 -5.08
N ILE A 282 13.55 12.12 -6.02
CA ILE A 282 13.78 11.10 -7.05
C ILE A 282 14.41 11.76 -8.27
N GLU A 283 15.56 11.26 -8.69
CA GLU A 283 16.18 11.52 -9.99
C GLU A 283 16.17 10.24 -10.83
N TRP A 284 15.83 10.37 -12.11
CA TRP A 284 15.87 9.25 -13.05
C TRP A 284 17.16 9.33 -13.86
N GLU A 285 17.84 8.20 -14.06
CA GLU A 285 18.94 8.15 -15.03
C GLU A 285 18.38 8.46 -16.44
N GLN A 286 18.99 9.44 -17.14
CA GLN A 286 18.50 10.02 -18.39
C GLN A 286 18.21 8.97 -19.50
N ASP A 287 18.84 7.80 -19.43
CA ASP A 287 18.68 6.72 -20.42
C ASP A 287 17.37 5.93 -20.27
N GLU A 288 16.74 5.88 -19.09
CA GLU A 288 15.47 5.16 -18.92
C GLU A 288 14.24 5.99 -19.35
N LEU A 289 14.27 7.31 -19.18
CA LEU A 289 13.23 8.21 -19.70
C LEU A 289 13.28 8.30 -21.24
N SER A 290 14.48 8.29 -21.83
CA SER A 290 14.67 8.33 -23.28
C SER A 290 14.41 6.98 -23.97
N ALA A 291 14.49 5.86 -23.25
CA ALA A 291 13.96 4.57 -23.71
C ALA A 291 12.43 4.58 -23.87
N GLY A 292 11.73 5.41 -23.10
CA GLY A 292 10.30 5.68 -23.26
C GLY A 292 9.97 6.55 -24.49
N GLN A 293 10.80 7.55 -24.80
CA GLN A 293 10.63 8.40 -25.99
C GLN A 293 10.94 7.66 -27.30
N LYS A 294 11.95 6.78 -27.33
CA LYS A 294 12.22 5.95 -28.51
C LYS A 294 11.13 4.92 -28.81
N ARG A 295 10.33 4.48 -27.80
CA ARG A 295 9.20 3.59 -28.05
C ARG A 295 7.97 4.31 -28.62
N SER A 296 7.75 5.58 -28.28
CA SER A 296 6.64 6.37 -28.86
C SER A 296 6.92 6.83 -30.30
N GLU A 297 8.18 7.04 -30.69
CA GLU A 297 8.53 7.35 -32.09
C GLU A 297 8.39 6.15 -33.03
N VAL A 298 8.56 4.92 -32.54
CA VAL A 298 8.40 3.70 -33.37
C VAL A 298 6.93 3.32 -33.58
N VAL A 299 6.01 3.75 -32.71
CA VAL A 299 4.56 3.51 -32.89
C VAL A 299 3.89 4.63 -33.73
N GLY A 300 4.54 5.79 -33.87
CA GLY A 300 4.05 6.90 -34.70
C GLY A 300 4.27 6.77 -36.21
N GLN A 301 5.04 5.78 -36.68
CA GLN A 301 5.36 5.62 -38.11
C GLN A 301 4.57 4.51 -38.84
N GLN A 302 3.55 3.90 -38.23
CA GLN A 302 2.72 2.88 -38.91
C GLN A 302 1.25 3.27 -39.20
N PHE A 303 0.89 4.54 -39.04
CA PHE A 303 -0.41 5.05 -39.51
C PHE A 303 -0.24 6.32 -40.35
N THR A 304 0.47 6.20 -41.46
CA THR A 304 0.22 7.04 -42.65
C THR A 304 0.39 6.18 -43.90
N ALA A 305 -0.73 5.64 -44.38
CA ALA A 305 -1.03 5.33 -45.77
C ALA A 305 -2.55 5.29 -45.91
#